data_AF-A0A9P9BRC3-F1
#
_entry.id   AF-A0A9P9BRC3-F1
#
_cell.length_a   1.000
_cell.length_b   1.000
_cell.length_c   1.000
_cell.angle_alpha   90.00
_cell.angle_beta   90.00
_cell.angle_gamma   90.00
#
_symmetry.space_group_name_H-M   'P 1'
#
loop_
_entity.id
_entity.type
_entity.pdbx_description
1 polymer ?
#
loop_
_entity_poly.entity_id
_entity_poly.type
_entity_poly.pdbx_seq_one_letter_code
_entity_poly.pdbx_strand_id
1 'polypeptide(L)'
;MATSLVRLSQSIDPIAHWASDRGTLLVVVIEDYIGHEDEVADLLAQFHSLKVNAIFVPPLASNHSMSQSHFAVLSKMLAESGLETKWFALLDDDTFFPHLEPLSTALSSLDYENKDLYVGGLTEDWGSLTRFGLMAYGGAGVYLSAHLARKIGNLDQLLQCIEESPP
;
A
#
# COMPACT_ATOMS: atom_id res chain seq x y z
N MET A 1 0.91 -0.93 2.19
CA MET A 1 0.46 0.00 3.27
C MET A 1 1.53 0.10 4.34
N ALA A 2 1.54 1.15 5.17
CA ALA A 2 2.36 1.22 6.37
C ALA A 2 1.46 1.49 7.58
N THR A 3 1.66 0.78 8.69
CA THR A 3 0.82 0.98 9.90
C THR A 3 1.55 0.49 11.14
N SER A 4 0.97 0.69 12.32
CA SER A 4 1.43 0.04 13.54
C SER A 4 0.82 -1.35 13.70
N LEU A 5 1.52 -2.21 14.44
CA LEU A 5 1.10 -3.56 14.76
C LEU A 5 -0.31 -3.58 15.38
N VAL A 6 -0.58 -2.67 16.32
CA VAL A 6 -1.87 -2.59 17.02
C VAL A 6 -3.00 -2.27 16.05
N ARG A 7 -2.83 -1.30 15.15
CA ARG A 7 -3.90 -0.94 14.21
C ARG A 7 -4.12 -2.04 13.18
N LEU A 8 -3.04 -2.67 12.69
CA LEU A 8 -3.17 -3.80 11.77
C LEU A 8 -3.93 -4.97 12.40
N SER A 9 -3.66 -5.26 13.68
CA SER A 9 -4.38 -6.29 14.43
C SER A 9 -5.87 -5.98 14.56
N GLN A 10 -6.26 -4.70 14.70
CA GLN A 10 -7.66 -4.29 14.76
C GLN A 10 -8.36 -4.36 13.40
N SER A 11 -7.61 -4.29 12.31
CA SER A 11 -8.11 -4.30 10.94
C SER A 11 -8.13 -5.69 10.28
N ILE A 12 -7.73 -6.75 10.98
CA ILE A 12 -7.62 -8.09 10.40
C ILE A 12 -8.94 -8.59 9.79
N ASP A 13 -10.07 -8.41 10.50
CA ASP A 13 -11.38 -8.86 10.05
C ASP A 13 -11.87 -8.09 8.81
N PRO A 14 -11.85 -6.73 8.79
CA PRO A 14 -12.11 -5.95 7.58
C PRO A 14 -11.23 -6.33 6.40
N ILE A 15 -9.93 -6.57 6.61
CA ILE A 15 -9.00 -6.94 5.53
C ILE A 15 -9.33 -8.34 5.00
N ALA A 16 -9.54 -9.31 5.90
CA ALA A 16 -9.90 -10.67 5.52
C ALA A 16 -11.17 -10.72 4.67
N HIS A 17 -12.18 -9.89 4.97
CA HIS A 17 -13.42 -9.81 4.18
C HIS A 17 -13.17 -9.63 2.68
N TRP A 18 -12.23 -8.76 2.30
CA TRP A 18 -11.98 -8.47 0.89
C TRP A 18 -10.74 -9.17 0.32
N ALA A 19 -9.78 -9.61 1.14
CA ALA A 19 -8.51 -10.17 0.68
C ALA A 19 -8.43 -11.71 0.72
N SER A 20 -9.25 -12.38 1.56
CA SER A 20 -9.17 -13.84 1.74
C SER A 20 -9.43 -14.61 0.44
N ASP A 21 -8.51 -15.53 0.12
CA ASP A 21 -8.61 -16.45 -1.03
C ASP A 21 -8.74 -15.73 -2.40
N ARG A 22 -8.19 -14.51 -2.51
CA ARG A 22 -8.23 -13.70 -3.75
C ARG A 22 -6.93 -13.69 -4.56
N GLY A 23 -5.84 -14.23 -4.00
CA GLY A 23 -4.51 -14.20 -4.61
C GLY A 23 -3.80 -12.83 -4.59
N THR A 24 -4.47 -11.77 -4.13
CA THR A 24 -3.87 -10.44 -3.94
C THR A 24 -2.77 -10.50 -2.87
N LEU A 25 -1.55 -10.07 -3.22
CA LEU A 25 -0.45 -9.92 -2.26
C LEU A 25 -0.58 -8.61 -1.48
N LEU A 26 -0.64 -8.71 -0.16
CA LEU A 26 -0.62 -7.59 0.77
C LEU A 26 0.79 -7.39 1.34
N VAL A 27 1.41 -6.26 1.02
CA VAL A 27 2.71 -5.86 1.60
C VAL A 27 2.47 -4.77 2.65
N VAL A 28 2.85 -5.08 3.90
CA VAL A 28 2.66 -4.19 5.04
C VAL A 28 4.00 -3.83 5.67
N VAL A 29 4.30 -2.54 5.72
CA VAL A 29 5.38 -2.02 6.57
C VAL A 29 4.81 -1.86 7.98
N ILE A 30 5.42 -2.53 8.96
CA ILE A 30 5.07 -2.38 10.38
C ILE A 30 6.03 -1.38 11.00
N GLU A 31 5.53 -0.26 11.48
CA GLU A 31 6.37 0.86 11.92
C GLU A 31 7.10 0.57 13.24
N ASP A 32 6.40 -0.11 14.14
CA ASP A 32 6.87 -0.59 15.43
C ASP A 32 7.42 -2.03 15.36
N TYR A 33 7.90 -2.47 14.19
CA TYR A 33 8.43 -3.83 13.97
C TYR A 33 9.55 -4.18 14.95
N ILE A 34 10.53 -3.27 15.13
CA ILE A 34 11.72 -3.54 15.93
C ILE A 34 11.33 -3.65 17.40
N GLY A 35 11.63 -4.80 18.01
CA GLY A 35 11.23 -5.13 19.38
C GLY A 35 9.85 -5.76 19.52
N HIS A 36 9.14 -6.00 18.42
CA HIS A 36 7.86 -6.72 18.38
C HIS A 36 7.87 -7.87 17.36
N GLU A 37 9.03 -8.47 17.09
CA GLU A 37 9.20 -9.46 16.03
C GLU A 37 8.33 -10.70 16.22
N ASP A 38 8.17 -11.15 17.46
CA ASP A 38 7.34 -12.30 17.81
C ASP A 38 5.85 -11.98 17.60
N GLU A 39 5.36 -10.80 18.04
CA GLU A 39 3.96 -10.43 17.82
C GLU A 39 3.64 -10.18 16.33
N VAL A 40 4.61 -9.66 15.56
CA VAL A 40 4.50 -9.52 14.11
C VAL A 40 4.37 -10.90 13.45
N ALA A 41 5.18 -11.87 13.87
CA ALA A 41 5.12 -13.24 13.35
C ALA A 41 3.78 -13.92 13.69
N ASP A 42 3.30 -13.75 14.92
CA ASP A 42 1.99 -14.27 15.36
C ASP A 42 0.84 -13.63 14.57
N LEU A 43 0.87 -12.32 14.33
CA LEU A 43 -0.14 -11.66 13.53
C LEU A 43 -0.09 -12.11 12.06
N LEU A 44 1.09 -12.29 11.49
CA LEU A 44 1.25 -12.79 10.12
C LEU A 44 0.65 -14.19 9.97
N ALA A 45 0.91 -15.06 10.96
CA ALA A 45 0.31 -16.40 11.00
C ALA A 45 -1.22 -16.35 11.05
N GLN A 46 -1.81 -15.38 11.79
CA GLN A 46 -3.25 -15.17 11.81
C GLN A 46 -3.79 -14.75 10.44
N PHE A 47 -3.14 -13.81 9.74
CA PHE A 47 -3.51 -13.42 8.37
C PHE A 47 -3.49 -14.63 7.41
N HIS A 48 -2.45 -15.45 7.48
CA HIS A 48 -2.34 -16.67 6.65
C HIS A 48 -3.42 -17.70 7.00
N SER A 49 -3.77 -17.86 8.29
CA SER A 49 -4.87 -18.75 8.71
C SER A 49 -6.23 -18.33 8.14
N LEU A 50 -6.42 -17.03 7.90
CA LEU A 50 -7.58 -16.45 7.23
C LEU A 50 -7.46 -16.45 5.70
N LYS A 51 -6.43 -17.11 5.15
CA LYS A 51 -6.13 -17.17 3.71
C LYS A 51 -5.86 -15.81 3.08
N VAL A 52 -5.35 -14.85 3.84
CA VAL A 52 -4.85 -13.58 3.30
C VAL A 52 -3.39 -13.77 2.91
N ASN A 53 -3.07 -13.54 1.63
CA ASN A 53 -1.69 -13.58 1.14
C ASN A 53 -0.97 -12.29 1.54
N ALA A 54 -0.20 -12.32 2.63
CA ALA A 54 0.45 -11.14 3.18
C ALA A 54 1.92 -11.37 3.52
N ILE A 55 2.70 -10.29 3.49
CA ILE A 55 4.06 -10.19 4.02
C ILE A 55 4.20 -8.94 4.87
N PHE A 56 4.86 -9.06 6.02
CA PHE A 56 5.13 -7.96 6.94
C PHE A 56 6.63 -7.66 6.94
N VAL A 57 6.98 -6.39 6.81
CA VAL A 57 8.38 -5.95 6.71
C VAL A 57 8.64 -4.76 7.64
N PRO A 58 9.87 -4.57 8.13
CA PRO A 58 10.23 -3.37 8.89
C PRO A 58 10.29 -2.14 7.99
N PRO A 59 10.31 -0.91 8.57
CA PRO A 59 10.52 0.32 7.82
C PRO A 59 11.90 0.32 7.16
N LEU A 60 12.05 1.07 6.06
CA LEU A 60 13.36 1.20 5.38
C LEU A 60 14.42 1.82 6.29
N ALA A 61 14.02 2.77 7.15
CA ALA A 61 14.88 3.35 8.17
C ALA A 61 14.05 3.70 9.42
N SER A 62 14.67 3.59 10.59
CA SER A 62 14.01 3.79 11.89
C SER A 62 13.61 5.23 12.18
N ASN A 63 14.07 6.19 11.37
CA ASN A 63 13.74 7.61 11.48
C ASN A 63 12.69 8.07 10.46
N HIS A 64 12.19 7.18 9.62
CA HIS A 64 11.11 7.52 8.69
C HIS A 64 9.82 7.80 9.48
N SER A 65 9.10 8.83 9.05
CA SER A 65 7.72 9.07 9.49
C SER A 65 6.76 8.09 8.81
N MET A 66 5.56 7.94 9.39
CA MET A 66 4.44 7.19 8.80
C MET A 66 4.25 7.49 7.30
N SER A 67 4.24 8.77 6.93
CA SER A 67 4.05 9.21 5.54
C SER A 67 5.20 8.78 4.63
N GLN A 68 6.43 8.87 5.12
CA GLN A 68 7.61 8.39 4.38
C GLN A 68 7.60 6.87 4.22
N SER A 69 7.11 6.12 5.22
CA SER A 69 6.93 4.68 5.11
C SER A 69 5.78 4.28 4.17
N HIS A 70 4.68 5.03 4.16
CA HIS A 70 3.61 4.89 3.17
C HIS A 70 4.11 5.13 1.75
N PHE A 71 5.00 6.09 1.55
CA PHE A 71 5.66 6.32 0.27
C PHE A 71 6.62 5.18 -0.08
N ALA A 72 7.44 4.76 0.88
CA ALA A 72 8.46 3.71 0.74
C ALA A 72 7.91 2.33 0.41
N VAL A 73 6.66 2.03 0.79
CA VAL A 73 6.09 0.69 0.61
C VAL A 73 6.04 0.27 -0.86
N LEU A 74 5.95 1.22 -1.80
CA LEU A 74 5.93 0.91 -3.24
C LEU A 74 7.19 0.16 -3.67
N SER A 75 8.37 0.56 -3.19
CA SER A 75 9.63 -0.12 -3.53
C SER A 75 9.68 -1.54 -2.96
N LYS A 76 9.09 -1.77 -1.78
CA LYS A 76 8.92 -3.12 -1.21
C LYS A 76 7.94 -3.95 -2.02
N MET A 77 6.80 -3.38 -2.42
CA MET A 77 5.83 -4.06 -3.27
C MET A 77 6.44 -4.50 -4.61
N LEU A 78 7.29 -3.66 -5.22
CA LEU A 78 7.98 -4.02 -6.46
C LEU A 78 9.00 -5.15 -6.28
N ALA A 79 9.72 -5.18 -5.17
CA ALA A 79 10.67 -6.27 -4.87
C ALA A 79 9.98 -7.62 -4.67
N GLU A 80 8.73 -7.60 -4.18
CA GLU A 80 7.98 -8.79 -3.76
C GLU A 80 6.92 -9.21 -4.79
N SER A 81 6.73 -8.43 -5.86
CA SER A 81 5.77 -8.71 -6.93
C SER A 81 6.45 -9.25 -8.19
N GLY A 82 5.75 -10.13 -8.90
CA GLY A 82 6.20 -10.64 -10.19
C GLY A 82 5.84 -9.73 -11.36
N LEU A 83 6.38 -10.07 -12.54
CA LEU A 83 6.13 -9.32 -13.79
C LEU A 83 4.65 -9.37 -14.21
N GLU A 84 3.91 -10.37 -13.76
CA GLU A 84 2.47 -10.55 -13.96
C GLU A 84 1.59 -9.56 -13.19
N THR A 85 2.14 -8.86 -12.20
CA THR A 85 1.39 -7.85 -11.45
C THR A 85 1.05 -6.66 -12.36
N LYS A 86 -0.24 -6.34 -12.45
CA LYS A 86 -0.81 -5.32 -13.33
C LYS A 86 -1.04 -3.98 -12.64
N TRP A 87 -1.33 -4.02 -11.35
CA TRP A 87 -1.73 -2.87 -10.55
C TRP A 87 -1.12 -2.95 -9.15
N PHE A 88 -0.71 -1.79 -8.64
CA PHE A 88 -0.20 -1.60 -7.29
C PHE A 88 -1.14 -0.68 -6.54
N ALA A 89 -1.67 -1.14 -5.40
CA ALA A 89 -2.57 -0.35 -4.58
C ALA A 89 -1.85 0.14 -3.31
N LEU A 90 -1.83 1.46 -3.11
CA LEU A 90 -1.45 2.09 -1.85
C LEU A 90 -2.73 2.29 -1.04
N LEU A 91 -2.85 1.53 0.05
CA LEU A 91 -4.03 1.48 0.90
C LEU A 91 -3.67 1.90 2.33
N ASP A 92 -4.68 2.32 3.08
CA ASP A 92 -4.62 2.43 4.52
C ASP A 92 -5.07 1.11 5.16
N ASP A 93 -4.73 0.90 6.42
CA ASP A 93 -5.09 -0.28 7.19
C ASP A 93 -6.58 -0.37 7.53
N ASP A 94 -7.31 0.74 7.47
CA ASP A 94 -8.77 0.80 7.63
C ASP A 94 -9.52 0.89 6.29
N THR A 95 -8.82 0.75 5.15
CA THR A 95 -9.48 0.71 3.85
C THR A 95 -10.31 -0.56 3.69
N PHE A 96 -11.61 -0.40 3.42
CA PHE A 96 -12.55 -1.50 3.27
C PHE A 96 -13.20 -1.53 1.88
N PHE A 97 -13.20 -2.71 1.27
CA PHE A 97 -13.93 -2.98 0.03
C PHE A 97 -15.13 -3.89 0.32
N PRO A 98 -16.37 -3.42 0.15
CA PRO A 98 -17.53 -4.30 0.23
C PRO A 98 -17.46 -5.43 -0.81
N HIS A 99 -16.95 -5.10 -2.00
CA HIS A 99 -16.73 -6.03 -3.11
C HIS A 99 -15.61 -5.52 -4.03
N LEU A 100 -14.62 -6.38 -4.35
CA LEU A 100 -13.49 -5.99 -5.21
C LEU A 100 -13.80 -6.01 -6.71
N GLU A 101 -14.82 -6.76 -7.16
CA GLU A 101 -15.05 -6.96 -8.60
C GLU A 101 -15.31 -5.64 -9.37
N PRO A 102 -16.13 -4.68 -8.88
CA PRO A 102 -16.32 -3.42 -9.61
C PRO A 102 -15.01 -2.64 -9.81
N LEU A 103 -14.16 -2.63 -8.78
CA LEU A 103 -12.84 -2.01 -8.85
C LEU A 103 -11.93 -2.75 -9.83
N SER A 104 -11.88 -4.08 -9.74
CA SER A 104 -11.09 -4.93 -10.64
C SER A 104 -11.53 -4.75 -12.10
N THR A 105 -12.82 -4.69 -12.37
CA THR A 105 -13.39 -4.49 -13.71
C THR A 105 -13.07 -3.10 -14.24
N ALA A 106 -13.19 -2.06 -13.41
CA ALA A 106 -12.81 -0.70 -13.78
C ALA A 106 -11.31 -0.60 -14.14
N LEU A 107 -10.43 -1.12 -13.27
CA LEU A 107 -8.98 -1.12 -13.51
C LEU A 107 -8.58 -1.95 -14.73
N SER A 108 -9.25 -3.08 -14.98
CA SER A 108 -8.97 -3.95 -16.14
C SER A 108 -9.35 -3.30 -17.48
N SER A 109 -10.21 -2.30 -17.48
CA SER A 109 -10.61 -1.55 -18.69
C SER A 109 -9.58 -0.50 -19.13
N LEU A 110 -8.60 -0.20 -18.28
CA LEU A 110 -7.58 0.80 -18.54
C LEU A 110 -6.31 0.17 -19.13
N ASP A 111 -5.58 0.94 -19.94
CA ASP A 111 -4.32 0.52 -20.57
C ASP A 111 -3.15 0.55 -19.56
N TYR A 112 -3.15 -0.41 -18.63
CA TYR A 112 -2.15 -0.53 -17.56
C TYR A 112 -0.77 -0.97 -18.03
N GLU A 113 -0.65 -1.49 -19.26
CA GLU A 113 0.61 -2.02 -19.81
C GLU A 113 1.47 -0.92 -20.40
N ASN A 114 0.87 0.08 -21.06
CA ASN A 114 1.60 1.07 -21.86
C ASN A 114 1.47 2.51 -21.35
N LYS A 115 0.62 2.76 -20.36
CA LYS A 115 0.38 4.13 -19.86
C LYS A 115 0.77 4.28 -18.41
N ASP A 116 1.32 5.46 -18.12
CA ASP A 116 1.54 5.95 -16.77
C ASP A 116 0.18 6.34 -16.14
N LEU A 117 -0.50 5.37 -15.51
CA LEU A 117 -1.80 5.59 -14.88
C LEU A 117 -1.68 5.70 -13.36
N TYR A 118 -2.19 6.81 -12.83
CA TYR A 118 -2.41 7.10 -11.42
C TYR A 118 -3.92 7.28 -11.22
N VAL A 119 -4.54 6.37 -10.48
CA VAL A 119 -6.00 6.27 -10.35
C VAL A 119 -6.40 6.39 -8.89
N GLY A 120 -7.39 7.23 -8.60
CA GLY A 120 -7.98 7.37 -7.27
C GLY A 120 -8.91 8.58 -7.18
N GLY A 121 -9.54 8.76 -6.04
CA GLY A 121 -10.48 9.86 -5.80
C GLY A 121 -9.77 11.17 -5.49
N LEU A 122 -10.19 12.27 -6.12
CA LEU A 122 -9.78 13.62 -5.71
C LEU A 122 -10.50 13.98 -4.40
N THR A 123 -9.87 14.82 -3.58
CA THR A 123 -10.56 15.44 -2.45
C THR A 123 -11.43 16.59 -2.93
N GLU A 124 -12.52 16.81 -2.21
CA GLU A 124 -13.35 18.01 -2.33
C GLU A 124 -13.00 19.05 -1.25
N ASP A 125 -12.12 18.70 -0.31
CA ASP A 125 -11.65 19.62 0.72
C ASP A 125 -10.64 20.63 0.17
N TRP A 126 -11.00 21.91 0.24
CA TRP A 126 -10.18 23.00 -0.27
C TRP A 126 -8.86 23.16 0.48
N GLY A 127 -8.84 22.88 1.79
CA GLY A 127 -7.62 22.96 2.59
C GLY A 127 -6.58 21.93 2.14
N SER A 128 -7.05 20.73 1.83
CA SER A 128 -6.24 19.62 1.31
C SER A 128 -5.75 19.93 -0.10
N LEU A 129 -6.63 20.35 -1.02
CA LEU A 129 -6.25 20.75 -2.38
C LEU A 129 -5.19 21.85 -2.39
N THR A 130 -5.33 22.88 -1.55
CA THR A 130 -4.38 23.99 -1.50
C THR A 130 -3.03 23.59 -0.92
N ARG A 131 -3.01 22.59 -0.03
CA ARG A 131 -1.78 22.12 0.64
C ARG A 131 -1.02 21.08 -0.18
N PHE A 132 -1.72 20.13 -0.78
CA PHE A 132 -1.11 18.94 -1.40
C PHE A 132 -1.38 18.85 -2.92
N GLY A 133 -2.24 19.71 -3.45
CA GLY A 133 -2.54 19.75 -4.88
C GLY A 133 -3.52 18.66 -5.34
N LEU A 134 -3.50 18.42 -6.65
CA LEU A 134 -4.30 17.40 -7.32
C LEU A 134 -3.62 16.04 -7.18
N MET A 135 -4.06 15.27 -6.21
CA MET A 135 -3.64 13.89 -5.99
C MET A 135 -4.85 13.05 -5.60
N ALA A 136 -4.68 11.73 -5.60
CA ALA A 136 -5.67 10.85 -5.02
C ALA A 136 -5.50 10.87 -3.51
N TYR A 137 -6.59 11.14 -2.80
CA TYR A 137 -6.58 11.22 -1.34
C TYR A 137 -6.90 9.85 -0.74
N GLY A 138 -6.22 9.53 0.37
CA GLY A 138 -6.26 8.24 1.08
C GLY A 138 -7.65 7.88 1.63
N GLY A 139 -7.80 6.63 2.08
CA GLY A 139 -9.05 6.04 2.56
C GLY A 139 -9.79 5.14 1.55
N ALA A 140 -9.78 5.49 0.26
CA ALA A 140 -10.33 4.63 -0.82
C ALA A 140 -9.23 3.87 -1.62
N GLY A 141 -7.97 4.18 -1.30
CA GLY A 141 -6.79 3.67 -1.99
C GLY A 141 -6.38 4.49 -3.20
N VAL A 142 -5.09 4.40 -3.53
CA VAL A 142 -4.48 4.91 -4.76
C VAL A 142 -3.95 3.75 -5.57
N TYR A 143 -4.24 3.71 -6.87
CA TYR A 143 -3.88 2.61 -7.75
C TYR A 143 -2.93 3.08 -8.85
N LEU A 144 -1.77 2.43 -8.94
CA LEU A 144 -0.75 2.69 -9.93
C LEU A 144 -0.73 1.53 -10.93
N SER A 145 -0.76 1.85 -12.22
CA SER A 145 -0.44 0.86 -13.25
C SER A 145 0.95 0.28 -13.02
N ALA A 146 1.18 -0.98 -13.40
CA ALA A 146 2.50 -1.60 -13.30
C ALA A 146 3.57 -0.82 -14.08
N HIS A 147 3.22 -0.21 -15.21
CA HIS A 147 4.11 0.66 -15.96
C HIS A 147 4.58 1.86 -15.13
N LEU A 148 3.64 2.61 -14.52
CA LEU A 148 3.97 3.75 -13.66
C LEU A 148 4.73 3.31 -12.40
N ALA A 149 4.26 2.27 -11.72
CA ALA A 149 4.85 1.78 -10.48
C ALA A 149 6.34 1.45 -10.66
N ARG A 150 6.68 0.69 -11.71
CA ARG A 150 8.07 0.32 -12.03
C ARG A 150 8.93 1.53 -12.39
N LYS A 151 8.33 2.56 -12.97
CA LYS A 151 9.02 3.81 -13.34
C LYS A 151 9.38 4.66 -12.12
N ILE A 152 8.55 4.68 -11.07
CA ILE A 152 8.73 5.58 -9.91
C ILE A 152 9.16 4.88 -8.62
N GLY A 153 8.98 3.56 -8.51
CA GLY A 153 9.34 2.80 -7.30
C GLY A 153 10.76 2.28 -7.29
N ASN A 154 11.68 2.95 -7.99
CA ASN A 154 13.12 2.68 -7.86
C ASN A 154 13.59 3.12 -6.46
N LEU A 155 14.32 2.24 -5.77
CA LEU A 155 14.74 2.48 -4.38
C LEU A 155 15.65 3.71 -4.24
N ASP A 156 16.61 3.91 -5.15
CA ASP A 156 17.56 5.03 -5.07
C ASP A 156 16.83 6.38 -5.26
N GLN A 157 15.94 6.44 -6.25
CA GLN A 157 15.09 7.61 -6.48
C GLN A 157 14.17 7.90 -5.29
N LEU A 158 13.60 6.85 -4.70
CA LEU A 158 12.73 6.98 -3.54
C LEU A 158 13.48 7.57 -2.34
N LEU A 159 14.68 7.07 -2.04
CA LEU A 159 15.50 7.58 -0.94
C LEU A 159 15.90 9.04 -1.17
N GLN A 160 16.27 9.39 -2.40
CA GLN A 160 16.55 10.77 -2.77
C GLN A 160 15.33 11.69 -2.53
N CYS A 161 14.13 11.27 -2.93
CA CYS A 161 12.91 12.05 -2.71
C CYS A 161 12.61 12.27 -1.21
N ILE A 162 12.85 11.25 -0.38
CA ILE A 162 12.68 11.36 1.07
C ILE A 162 13.66 12.37 1.67
N GLU A 163 14.93 12.37 1.23
CA GLU A 163 15.94 13.32 1.68
C GLU A 163 15.62 14.77 1.26
N GLU A 164 15.09 14.96 0.05
CA GLU A 164 14.70 16.27 -0.48
C GLU A 164 13.39 16.80 0.14
N SER A 165 12.61 15.94 0.80
CA SER A 165 11.31 16.25 1.42
C SER A 165 11.33 15.91 2.92
N PRO A 166 12.10 16.65 3.74
CA PRO A 166 12.13 16.43 5.18
C PRO A 166 10.74 16.68 5.81
N PRO A 167 10.44 16.02 6.94
CA PRO A 167 9.12 16.06 7.59
C PRO A 167 8.68 17.46 8.06
#